data_AF-A0A0B9A5D7-F1
#
_entry.id   AF-A0A0B9A5D7-F1
#
_cell.length_a   1.000
_cell.length_b   1.000
_cell.length_c   1.000
_cell.angle_alpha   90.00
_cell.angle_beta   90.00
_cell.angle_gamma   90.00
#
_symmetry.space_group_name_H-M   'P 1'
#
loop_
_entity.id
_entity.type
_entity.pdbx_description
1 polymer ?
#
loop_
_entity_poly.entity_id
_entity_poly.type
_entity_poly.pdbx_seq_one_letter_code
_entity_poly.pdbx_strand_id
1 'polypeptide(L)'
;MISRREPGWDAKSISAVIAQHYGGRLASLFEAHGWPERGQSMMPAQGQRIVSVYGSVEAFERAHERGVAGNYVLNPLAALEEPYPKVVLTAYWGFTPEDWPCLTFTDEGRLRTILAETEPGFLGVVYGNNTASVPKEMRGRVIGIYQLSHRTGHTEAFLSPAGLKRKLAVEPKAGSWNHAFRALRAWQVAPDSAPLVADFANETYATERGMAISRYGAFLTRAEARKILDLELVPRPLFGADMISDFVLEPGREALKPSRPGPVSQSAYVVREAEGPKHLYILQLEGSADHFLGYPSAGRRIIKVGFSRSPAVRRDDHNRALPAGAFSWRVLKSTLDEGLEPYPVAAHAKAGEQAMVTDLTHAGQSLGGEFFLADGEAIERAWAMGKNTAGSAIR
;
A
#
# COMPACT_ATOMS: atom_id res chain seq x y z
N MET A 1 12.93 29.19 22.08
CA MET A 1 14.33 29.68 22.15
C MET A 1 15.19 28.74 21.31
N ILE A 2 15.75 29.21 20.20
CA ILE A 2 16.72 28.40 19.45
C ILE A 2 18.04 28.52 20.21
N SER A 3 18.39 27.48 20.96
CA SER A 3 19.72 27.33 21.56
C SER A 3 20.76 27.51 20.44
N ARG A 4 21.74 28.41 20.64
CA ARG A 4 22.87 28.56 19.71
C ARG A 4 23.64 27.24 19.69
N ARG A 5 23.49 26.48 18.60
CA ARG A 5 24.20 25.22 18.41
C ARG A 5 25.69 25.49 18.23
N GLU A 6 26.53 24.84 19.01
CA GLU A 6 27.98 24.93 18.86
C GLU A 6 28.45 24.25 17.55
N PRO A 7 29.51 24.74 16.90
CA PRO A 7 30.12 24.04 15.78
C PRO A 7 30.42 22.57 16.12
N GLY A 8 29.98 21.65 15.25
CA GLY A 8 30.15 20.21 15.45
C GLY A 8 29.11 19.54 16.34
N TRP A 9 28.08 20.26 16.80
CA TRP A 9 26.96 19.68 17.58
C TRP A 9 26.29 18.50 16.85
N ASP A 10 25.98 18.65 15.56
CA ASP A 10 25.32 17.59 14.76
C ASP A 10 26.12 16.28 14.80
N ALA A 11 27.44 16.34 14.61
CA ALA A 11 28.29 15.15 14.63
C ALA A 11 28.34 14.49 16.02
N LYS A 12 28.35 15.30 17.09
CA LYS A 12 28.31 14.81 18.47
C LYS A 12 26.97 14.14 18.77
N SER A 13 25.84 14.76 18.43
CA SER A 13 24.50 14.19 18.64
C SER A 13 24.32 12.88 17.87
N ILE A 14 24.73 12.81 16.61
CA ILE A 14 24.66 11.57 15.82
C ILE A 14 25.50 10.46 16.47
N SER A 15 26.72 10.79 16.89
CA SER A 15 27.62 9.82 17.54
C SER A 15 27.05 9.33 18.88
N ALA A 16 26.41 10.20 19.66
CA ALA A 16 25.76 9.85 20.92
C ALA A 16 24.61 8.86 20.72
N VAL A 17 23.72 9.12 19.74
CA VAL A 17 22.62 8.21 19.39
C VAL A 17 23.17 6.85 18.92
N ILE A 18 24.22 6.84 18.10
CA ILE A 18 24.89 5.60 17.65
C ILE A 18 25.45 4.81 18.85
N ALA A 19 26.13 5.49 19.77
CA ALA A 19 26.67 4.85 20.97
C ALA A 19 25.57 4.23 21.84
N GLN A 20 24.50 5.00 22.08
CA GLN A 20 23.42 4.62 22.99
C GLN A 20 22.50 3.54 22.43
N HIS A 21 22.14 3.60 21.15
CA HIS A 21 21.08 2.77 20.56
C HIS A 21 21.57 1.74 19.55
N TYR A 22 22.79 1.89 19.05
CA TYR A 22 23.35 1.05 17.98
C TYR A 22 24.69 0.42 18.38
N GLY A 23 24.98 0.34 19.68
CA GLY A 23 26.18 -0.30 20.23
C GLY A 23 27.48 0.31 19.71
N GLY A 24 27.47 1.62 19.41
CA GLY A 24 28.63 2.34 18.88
C GLY A 24 28.96 2.03 17.41
N ARG A 25 28.10 1.29 16.69
CA ARG A 25 28.36 0.85 15.32
C ARG A 25 27.50 1.61 14.32
N LEU A 26 28.15 2.42 13.46
CA LEU A 26 27.49 3.11 12.36
C LEU A 26 26.79 2.15 11.39
N ALA A 27 27.37 0.96 11.15
CA ALA A 27 26.74 -0.08 10.34
C ALA A 27 25.35 -0.48 10.86
N SER A 28 25.21 -0.63 12.18
CA SER A 28 23.94 -1.01 12.81
C SER A 28 22.87 0.09 12.67
N LEU A 29 23.27 1.37 12.62
CA LEU A 29 22.35 2.46 12.28
C LEU A 29 21.82 2.30 10.85
N PHE A 30 22.71 2.10 9.88
CA PHE A 30 22.34 1.95 8.46
C PHE A 30 21.49 0.71 8.20
N GLU A 31 21.84 -0.42 8.83
CA GLU A 31 21.08 -1.67 8.76
C GLU A 31 19.67 -1.51 9.32
N ALA A 32 19.52 -0.90 10.50
CA ALA A 32 18.22 -0.69 11.11
C ALA A 32 17.30 0.19 10.25
N HIS A 33 17.87 1.17 9.54
CA HIS A 33 17.12 2.07 8.66
C HIS A 33 16.95 1.54 7.23
N GLY A 34 17.54 0.38 6.90
CA GLY A 34 17.54 -0.15 5.55
C GLY A 34 18.26 0.75 4.54
N TRP A 35 19.14 1.66 4.96
CA TRP A 35 19.89 2.52 4.05
C TRP A 35 20.90 1.68 3.26
N PRO A 36 21.16 1.96 1.97
CA PRO A 36 21.95 1.08 1.12
C PRO A 36 23.47 1.21 1.30
N GLU A 37 23.98 2.33 1.83
CA GLU A 37 25.43 2.58 1.90
C GLU A 37 26.14 1.60 2.85
N ARG A 38 27.34 1.17 2.47
CA ARG A 38 28.15 0.20 3.24
C ARG A 38 29.62 0.63 3.33
N GLY A 39 30.30 0.18 4.37
CA GLY A 39 31.72 0.45 4.59
C GLY A 39 32.04 1.95 4.65
N GLN A 40 33.06 2.38 3.90
CA GLN A 40 33.55 3.76 3.93
C GLN A 40 32.52 4.80 3.39
N SER A 41 31.53 4.37 2.61
CA SER A 41 30.48 5.25 2.07
C SER A 41 29.45 5.72 3.12
N MET A 42 29.36 5.05 4.28
CA MET A 42 28.37 5.38 5.32
C MET A 42 28.68 6.72 6.01
N MET A 43 29.94 6.97 6.31
CA MET A 43 30.38 8.14 7.07
C MET A 43 30.00 9.48 6.40
N PRO A 44 30.27 9.71 5.09
CA PRO A 44 29.81 10.93 4.43
C PRO A 44 28.28 10.99 4.25
N ALA A 45 27.60 9.85 4.17
CA ALA A 45 26.17 9.79 3.90
C ALA A 45 25.28 9.99 5.15
N GLN A 46 25.77 9.71 6.36
CA GLN A 46 24.92 9.63 7.56
C GLN A 46 24.11 10.91 7.82
N GLY A 47 24.73 12.08 7.69
CA GLY A 47 24.07 13.36 7.97
C GLY A 47 22.97 13.65 6.96
N GLN A 48 23.25 13.39 5.67
CA GLN A 48 22.28 13.55 4.60
C GLN A 48 21.09 12.59 4.78
N ARG A 49 21.33 11.33 5.14
CA ARG A 49 20.28 10.33 5.37
C ARG A 49 19.40 10.71 6.56
N ILE A 50 20.02 11.12 7.66
CA ILE A 50 19.32 11.60 8.87
C ILE A 50 18.43 12.78 8.52
N VAL A 51 18.96 13.82 7.88
CA VAL A 51 18.16 15.00 7.49
C VAL A 51 17.06 14.61 6.48
N SER A 52 17.33 13.69 5.55
CA SER A 52 16.33 13.29 4.57
C SER A 52 15.15 12.51 5.17
N VAL A 53 15.35 11.78 6.27
CA VAL A 53 14.31 10.94 6.91
C VAL A 53 13.65 11.67 8.08
N TYR A 54 14.45 12.30 8.93
CA TYR A 54 14.00 12.95 10.15
C TYR A 54 13.77 14.46 9.99
N GLY A 55 14.17 15.04 8.86
CA GLY A 55 14.11 16.49 8.62
C GLY A 55 15.24 17.28 9.30
N SER A 56 15.75 16.81 10.45
CA SER A 56 16.90 17.41 11.14
C SER A 56 17.58 16.42 12.10
N VAL A 57 18.80 16.73 12.54
CA VAL A 57 19.51 15.94 13.57
C VAL A 57 18.81 16.00 14.93
N GLU A 58 18.19 17.13 15.28
CA GLU A 58 17.42 17.27 16.52
C GLU A 58 16.17 16.37 16.51
N ALA A 59 15.46 16.29 15.39
CA ALA A 59 14.34 15.37 15.24
C ALA A 59 14.77 13.90 15.27
N PHE A 60 15.97 13.60 14.76
CA PHE A 60 16.57 12.28 14.88
C PHE A 60 16.90 11.92 16.32
N GLU A 61 17.53 12.81 17.08
CA GLU A 61 17.80 12.61 18.50
C GLU A 61 16.50 12.36 19.28
N ARG A 62 15.50 13.23 19.08
CA ARG A 62 14.18 13.12 19.73
C ARG A 62 13.47 11.80 19.42
N ALA A 63 13.51 11.36 18.16
CA ALA A 63 12.91 10.10 17.74
C ALA A 63 13.56 8.87 18.43
N HIS A 64 14.78 9.03 18.98
CA HIS A 64 15.50 7.98 19.71
C HIS A 64 15.40 8.10 21.24
N GLU A 65 14.75 9.13 21.80
CA GLU A 65 14.59 9.29 23.26
C GLU A 65 13.92 8.07 23.91
N ARG A 66 12.99 7.43 23.18
CA ARG A 66 12.31 6.18 23.60
C ARG A 66 12.99 4.90 23.11
N GLY A 67 14.20 5.03 22.58
CA GLY A 67 14.95 3.94 21.95
C GLY A 67 14.42 3.51 20.59
N VAL A 68 15.09 2.53 19.98
CA VAL A 68 14.79 2.00 18.64
C VAL A 68 13.35 1.50 18.53
N ALA A 69 12.83 0.84 19.57
CA ALA A 69 11.48 0.29 19.58
C ALA A 69 10.39 1.37 19.59
N GLY A 70 10.66 2.54 20.20
CA GLY A 70 9.74 3.68 20.26
C GLY A 70 9.90 4.67 19.10
N ASN A 71 10.82 4.42 18.17
CA ASN A 71 11.06 5.28 17.02
C ASN A 71 10.09 4.92 15.88
N TYR A 72 9.19 5.83 15.52
CA TYR A 72 8.14 5.55 14.52
C TYR A 72 8.68 5.32 13.11
N VAL A 73 9.86 5.83 12.76
CA VAL A 73 10.52 5.57 11.48
C VAL A 73 10.85 4.08 11.35
N LEU A 74 11.38 3.50 12.43
CA LEU A 74 11.84 2.11 12.48
C LEU A 74 10.68 1.16 12.80
N ASN A 75 9.80 1.57 13.72
CA ASN A 75 8.68 0.80 14.20
C ASN A 75 7.38 1.62 14.13
N PRO A 76 6.66 1.62 12.99
CA PRO A 76 5.41 2.39 12.87
C PRO A 76 4.29 1.85 13.78
N LEU A 77 4.40 0.62 14.30
CA LEU A 77 3.47 0.13 15.32
C LEU A 77 3.54 0.97 16.60
N ALA A 78 4.70 1.52 16.95
CA ALA A 78 4.85 2.38 18.13
C ALA A 78 3.96 3.64 18.03
N ALA A 79 3.74 4.18 16.82
CA ALA A 79 2.86 5.33 16.61
C ALA A 79 1.38 5.02 16.94
N LEU A 80 0.98 3.74 16.90
CA LEU A 80 -0.37 3.26 17.22
C LEU A 80 -0.56 2.93 18.70
N GLU A 81 0.54 2.72 19.42
CA GLU A 81 0.52 2.32 20.82
C GLU A 81 0.43 3.52 21.78
N GLU A 82 0.84 4.70 21.30
CA GLU A 82 0.74 5.97 22.01
C GLU A 82 -0.66 6.25 22.58
N PRO A 83 -0.76 6.88 23.76
CA PRO A 83 -2.05 7.35 24.28
C PRO A 83 -2.75 8.32 23.32
N TYR A 84 -1.97 9.16 22.64
CA TYR A 84 -2.41 10.10 21.61
C TYR A 84 -1.70 9.76 20.29
N PRO A 85 -2.25 8.83 19.49
CA PRO A 85 -1.56 8.31 18.32
C PRO A 85 -1.30 9.40 17.30
N LYS A 86 -0.10 9.39 16.71
CA LYS A 86 0.30 10.35 15.67
C LYS A 86 -0.16 9.85 14.31
N VAL A 87 -1.48 9.73 14.16
CA VAL A 87 -2.12 9.20 12.95
C VAL A 87 -3.09 10.23 12.40
N VAL A 88 -2.80 10.73 11.20
CA VAL A 88 -3.60 11.76 10.53
C VAL A 88 -4.48 11.12 9.46
N LEU A 89 -5.79 11.34 9.53
CA LEU A 89 -6.76 11.01 8.49
C LEU A 89 -6.87 12.17 7.50
N THR A 90 -6.83 11.89 6.19
CA THR A 90 -7.12 12.85 5.12
C THR A 90 -7.84 12.19 3.94
N ALA A 91 -8.36 13.01 3.01
CA ALA A 91 -9.16 12.56 1.88
C ALA A 91 -8.54 12.93 0.53
N TYR A 92 -8.33 11.95 -0.34
CA TYR A 92 -7.76 12.10 -1.68
C TYR A 92 -8.70 11.63 -2.79
N TRP A 93 -8.29 11.89 -4.05
CA TRP A 93 -8.98 11.40 -5.24
C TRP A 93 -8.54 10.00 -5.68
N GLY A 94 -7.47 9.48 -5.08
CA GLY A 94 -6.92 8.16 -5.31
C GLY A 94 -5.68 7.93 -4.45
N PHE A 95 -5.11 6.74 -4.53
CA PHE A 95 -3.91 6.37 -3.78
C PHE A 95 -2.93 5.64 -4.70
N THR A 96 -1.96 6.39 -5.24
CA THR A 96 -0.95 5.89 -6.19
C THR A 96 0.44 6.33 -5.72
N PRO A 97 0.96 5.69 -4.66
CA PRO A 97 2.24 6.06 -4.05
C PRO A 97 3.44 5.97 -5.03
N GLU A 98 3.31 5.21 -6.12
CA GLU A 98 4.34 5.09 -7.17
C GLU A 98 4.54 6.38 -7.96
N ASP A 99 3.52 7.24 -7.98
CA ASP A 99 3.53 8.53 -8.68
C ASP A 99 3.40 9.72 -7.72
N TRP A 100 2.81 9.47 -6.55
CA TRP A 100 2.47 10.46 -5.53
C TRP A 100 2.94 10.01 -4.14
N PRO A 101 4.25 9.96 -3.88
CA PRO A 101 4.81 9.42 -2.63
C PRO A 101 4.81 10.46 -1.49
N CYS A 102 3.69 11.14 -1.26
CA CYS A 102 3.62 12.21 -0.26
C CYS A 102 2.21 12.50 0.26
N LEU A 103 2.15 12.98 1.50
CA LEU A 103 0.93 13.54 2.10
C LEU A 103 0.90 15.05 1.87
N THR A 104 -0.14 15.58 1.23
CA THR A 104 -0.19 16.92 0.66
C THR A 104 -1.32 17.74 1.27
N PHE A 105 -1.08 19.04 1.36
CA PHE A 105 -1.98 20.04 1.89
C PHE A 105 -1.93 21.28 0.98
N THR A 106 -3.06 21.95 0.84
CA THR A 106 -3.11 23.24 0.14
C THR A 106 -2.56 24.36 1.01
N ASP A 107 -2.74 24.26 2.32
CA ASP A 107 -2.34 25.28 3.29
C ASP A 107 -1.02 24.89 3.98
N GLU A 108 0.03 25.69 3.80
CA GLU A 108 1.32 25.49 4.48
C GLU A 108 1.18 25.60 6.00
N GLY A 109 0.30 26.49 6.48
CA GLY A 109 0.05 26.65 7.91
C GLY A 109 -0.39 25.33 8.54
N ARG A 110 -1.25 24.59 7.84
CA ARG A 110 -1.67 23.27 8.31
C ARG A 110 -0.56 22.23 8.31
N LEU A 111 0.27 22.21 7.26
CA LEU A 111 1.45 21.34 7.24
C LEU A 111 2.35 21.65 8.45
N ARG A 112 2.57 22.92 8.79
CA ARG A 112 3.35 23.32 9.98
C ARG A 112 2.70 22.89 11.29
N THR A 113 1.37 22.95 11.42
CA THR A 113 0.66 22.43 12.59
C THR A 113 0.89 20.93 12.76
N ILE A 114 0.72 20.14 11.69
CA ILE A 114 0.93 18.69 11.75
C ILE A 114 2.39 18.39 12.07
N LEU A 115 3.34 19.12 11.48
CA LEU A 115 4.77 18.97 11.77
C LEU A 115 5.08 19.21 13.25
N ALA A 116 4.45 20.20 13.88
CA ALA A 116 4.64 20.51 15.30
C ALA A 116 3.97 19.50 16.25
N GLU A 117 2.90 18.85 15.81
CA GLU A 117 2.12 17.90 16.64
C GLU A 117 2.52 16.43 16.44
N THR A 118 3.41 16.14 15.50
CA THR A 118 3.86 14.78 15.15
C THR A 118 5.36 14.59 15.33
N GLU A 119 5.83 13.38 15.07
CA GLU A 119 7.25 13.01 15.02
C GLU A 119 7.55 12.32 13.68
N PRO A 120 8.82 12.27 13.24
CA PRO A 120 9.19 11.53 12.04
C PRO A 120 8.72 10.07 12.13
N GLY A 121 8.12 9.56 11.06
CA GLY A 121 7.54 8.22 11.01
C GLY A 121 6.06 8.14 11.37
N PHE A 122 5.39 9.27 11.65
CA PHE A 122 3.95 9.32 11.87
C PHE A 122 3.16 8.74 10.66
N LEU A 123 1.92 8.33 10.90
CA LEU A 123 1.10 7.67 9.87
C LEU A 123 0.06 8.62 9.28
N GLY A 124 -0.12 8.56 7.97
CA GLY A 124 -1.18 9.23 7.24
C GLY A 124 -2.15 8.21 6.66
N VAL A 125 -3.39 8.18 7.13
CA VAL A 125 -4.47 7.36 6.58
C VAL A 125 -5.22 8.16 5.52
N VAL A 126 -5.37 7.58 4.34
CA VAL A 126 -6.03 8.20 3.20
C VAL A 126 -7.34 7.48 2.91
N TYR A 127 -8.43 8.22 2.83
CA TYR A 127 -9.71 7.72 2.31
C TYR A 127 -10.07 8.40 0.98
N GLY A 128 -10.81 7.70 0.13
CA GLY A 128 -11.37 8.29 -1.08
C GLY A 128 -12.51 9.23 -0.72
N ASN A 129 -12.46 10.51 -1.10
CA ASN A 129 -13.58 11.41 -0.84
C ASN A 129 -14.82 11.02 -1.68
N ASN A 130 -15.98 11.62 -1.37
CA ASN A 130 -17.25 11.27 -2.03
C ASN A 130 -17.50 12.03 -3.35
N THR A 131 -16.45 12.47 -4.06
CA THR A 131 -16.62 13.21 -5.33
C THR A 131 -16.62 12.28 -6.54
N ALA A 132 -17.10 12.80 -7.67
CA ALA A 132 -17.09 12.07 -8.94
C ALA A 132 -15.67 11.71 -9.42
N SER A 133 -14.66 12.48 -9.01
CA SER A 133 -13.25 12.28 -9.38
C SER A 133 -12.62 11.03 -8.74
N VAL A 134 -13.23 10.48 -7.69
CA VAL A 134 -12.81 9.22 -7.07
C VAL A 134 -13.54 8.06 -7.76
N PRO A 135 -12.84 6.95 -8.11
CA PRO A 135 -13.49 5.73 -8.59
C PRO A 135 -14.58 5.26 -7.62
N LYS A 136 -15.73 4.82 -8.14
CA LYS A 136 -16.93 4.55 -7.33
C LYS A 136 -16.65 3.58 -6.17
N GLU A 137 -15.82 2.59 -6.42
CA GLU A 137 -15.37 1.57 -5.48
C GLU A 137 -14.50 2.12 -4.34
N MET A 138 -13.85 3.28 -4.52
CA MET A 138 -12.98 3.91 -3.51
C MET A 138 -13.70 4.98 -2.67
N ARG A 139 -14.88 5.46 -3.13
CA ARG A 139 -15.59 6.57 -2.49
C ARG A 139 -15.99 6.22 -1.06
N GLY A 140 -15.60 7.07 -0.12
CA GLY A 140 -15.88 6.90 1.29
C GLY A 140 -15.16 5.73 1.93
N ARG A 141 -14.17 5.10 1.26
CA ARG A 141 -13.41 3.97 1.81
C ARG A 141 -11.99 4.36 2.16
N VAL A 142 -11.41 3.69 3.15
CA VAL A 142 -9.98 3.81 3.46
C VAL A 142 -9.19 3.09 2.36
N ILE A 143 -8.36 3.83 1.62
CA ILE A 143 -7.70 3.33 0.40
C ILE A 143 -6.20 3.12 0.57
N GLY A 144 -5.58 3.76 1.57
CA GLY A 144 -4.15 3.58 1.79
C GLY A 144 -3.61 4.27 3.03
N ILE A 145 -2.36 3.93 3.35
CA ILE A 145 -1.63 4.42 4.50
C ILE A 145 -0.21 4.79 4.05
N TYR A 146 0.23 5.99 4.43
CA TYR A 146 1.62 6.39 4.36
C TYR A 146 2.27 6.32 5.74
N GLN A 147 3.52 5.89 5.79
CA GLN A 147 4.44 6.29 6.86
C GLN A 147 5.22 7.51 6.37
N LEU A 148 5.24 8.59 7.15
CA LEU A 148 5.67 9.89 6.68
C LEU A 148 6.93 10.37 7.40
N SER A 149 7.83 10.96 6.62
CA SER A 149 9.00 11.67 7.14
C SER A 149 8.60 13.06 7.65
N HIS A 150 9.52 13.73 8.33
CA HIS A 150 9.44 15.18 8.57
C HIS A 150 10.16 16.00 7.50
N ARG A 151 10.56 15.38 6.39
CA ARG A 151 11.05 16.12 5.22
C ARG A 151 9.85 16.72 4.49
N THR A 152 9.69 18.03 4.66
CA THR A 152 8.63 18.81 4.03
C THR A 152 9.12 19.56 2.80
N GLY A 153 8.22 19.90 1.89
CA GLY A 153 8.56 20.72 0.73
C GLY A 153 7.38 20.92 -0.20
N HIS A 154 7.67 21.46 -1.39
CA HIS A 154 6.66 21.52 -2.45
C HIS A 154 6.35 20.12 -2.97
N THR A 155 5.07 19.81 -3.13
CA THR A 155 4.59 18.50 -3.59
C THR A 155 5.30 18.04 -4.86
N GLU A 156 5.51 18.95 -5.81
CA GLU A 156 6.12 18.70 -7.12
C GLU A 156 7.53 18.13 -7.02
N ALA A 157 8.27 18.47 -5.96
CA ALA A 157 9.61 17.92 -5.70
C ALA A 157 9.60 16.44 -5.30
N PHE A 158 8.42 15.88 -5.01
CA PHE A 158 8.24 14.48 -4.63
C PHE A 158 7.50 13.66 -5.68
N LEU A 159 6.83 14.28 -6.64
CA LEU A 159 6.03 13.56 -7.64
C LEU A 159 6.91 12.91 -8.72
N SER A 160 6.44 11.78 -9.25
CA SER A 160 6.95 11.28 -10.53
C SER A 160 6.54 12.21 -11.68
N PRO A 161 7.16 12.11 -12.87
CA PRO A 161 6.69 12.85 -14.06
C PRO A 161 5.19 12.60 -14.37
N ALA A 162 4.71 11.36 -14.18
CA ALA A 162 3.31 11.02 -14.37
C ALA A 162 2.40 11.61 -13.27
N GLY A 163 2.86 11.60 -12.02
CA GLY A 163 2.19 12.25 -10.89
C GLY A 163 2.07 13.76 -11.08
N LEU A 164 3.14 14.42 -11.55
CA LEU A 164 3.14 15.85 -11.85
C LEU A 164 2.16 16.19 -12.97
N LYS A 165 2.20 15.43 -14.08
CA LYS A 165 1.23 15.59 -15.18
C LYS A 165 -0.20 15.45 -14.68
N ARG A 166 -0.46 14.47 -13.81
CA ARG A 166 -1.79 14.27 -13.22
C ARG A 166 -2.19 15.43 -12.32
N LYS A 167 -1.32 15.90 -11.42
CA LYS A 167 -1.56 17.08 -10.58
C LYS A 167 -2.04 18.24 -11.45
N LEU A 168 -1.25 18.61 -12.47
CA LEU A 168 -1.55 19.74 -13.34
C LEU A 168 -2.87 19.58 -14.10
N ALA A 169 -3.27 18.35 -14.44
CA ALA A 169 -4.52 18.08 -15.16
C ALA A 169 -5.76 18.17 -14.26
N VAL A 170 -5.63 17.92 -12.96
CA VAL A 170 -6.76 17.77 -12.04
C VAL A 170 -6.78 18.80 -10.92
N GLU A 171 -5.79 19.70 -10.87
CA GLU A 171 -5.69 20.73 -9.85
C GLU A 171 -6.93 21.65 -9.88
N PRO A 172 -7.69 21.77 -8.77
CA PRO A 172 -8.95 22.52 -8.78
C PRO A 172 -8.72 24.04 -8.91
N LYS A 173 -7.57 24.52 -8.43
CA LYS A 173 -7.09 25.90 -8.60
C LYS A 173 -5.57 25.91 -8.48
N ALA A 174 -4.93 26.84 -9.20
CA ALA A 174 -3.48 27.00 -9.14
C ALA A 174 -2.99 27.10 -7.69
N GLY A 175 -2.05 26.22 -7.36
CA GLY A 175 -1.41 26.14 -6.05
C GLY A 175 -2.15 25.28 -5.01
N SER A 176 -3.06 24.42 -5.44
CA SER A 176 -3.68 23.41 -4.58
C SER A 176 -2.72 22.25 -4.33
N TRP A 177 -2.79 21.72 -3.11
CA TRP A 177 -1.96 20.58 -2.69
C TRP A 177 -0.47 20.83 -2.90
N ASN A 178 0.00 22.04 -2.60
CA ASN A 178 1.36 22.46 -2.87
C ASN A 178 2.37 22.06 -1.80
N HIS A 179 1.94 21.77 -0.58
CA HIS A 179 2.83 21.54 0.55
C HIS A 179 2.72 20.10 1.00
N ALA A 180 3.83 19.42 1.21
CA ALA A 180 3.81 17.98 1.43
C ALA A 180 4.83 17.48 2.45
N PHE A 181 4.48 16.38 3.11
CA PHE A 181 5.40 15.48 3.80
C PHE A 181 5.80 14.35 2.84
N ARG A 182 7.10 14.09 2.70
CA ARG A 182 7.58 12.94 1.91
C ARG A 182 7.25 11.62 2.61
N ALA A 183 6.74 10.64 1.87
CA ALA A 183 6.53 9.29 2.37
C ALA A 183 7.85 8.50 2.49
N LEU A 184 7.92 7.64 3.50
CA LEU A 184 8.98 6.66 3.74
C LEU A 184 8.55 5.27 3.26
N ARG A 185 7.29 4.90 3.52
CA ARG A 185 6.63 3.69 3.06
C ARG A 185 5.17 3.98 2.74
N ALA A 186 4.57 3.13 1.92
CA ALA A 186 3.13 3.17 1.65
C ALA A 186 2.57 1.75 1.64
N TRP A 187 1.31 1.63 2.07
CA TRP A 187 0.50 0.43 1.96
C TRP A 187 -0.84 0.79 1.37
N GLN A 188 -1.28 0.03 0.38
CA GLN A 188 -2.63 0.13 -0.15
C GLN A 188 -3.53 -0.82 0.63
N VAL A 189 -4.74 -0.37 0.98
CA VAL A 189 -5.75 -1.27 1.54
C VAL A 189 -6.37 -2.08 0.42
N ALA A 190 -6.50 -3.40 0.60
CA ALA A 190 -7.16 -4.24 -0.40
C ALA A 190 -8.57 -3.70 -0.69
N PRO A 191 -8.92 -3.40 -1.96
CA PRO A 191 -10.20 -2.77 -2.30
C PRO A 191 -11.41 -3.55 -1.79
N ASP A 192 -11.27 -4.88 -1.81
CA ASP A 192 -12.29 -5.87 -1.42
C ASP A 192 -12.65 -5.81 0.07
N SER A 193 -11.69 -5.46 0.92
CA SER A 193 -11.86 -5.39 2.37
C SER A 193 -11.78 -3.97 2.91
N ALA A 194 -11.71 -2.96 2.03
CA ALA A 194 -11.53 -1.57 2.43
C ALA A 194 -12.78 -1.06 3.19
N PRO A 195 -12.69 -0.74 4.49
CA PRO A 195 -13.85 -0.31 5.26
C PRO A 195 -14.30 1.09 4.82
N LEU A 196 -15.57 1.41 5.07
CA LEU A 196 -16.03 2.79 4.98
C LEU A 196 -15.31 3.62 6.04
N VAL A 197 -14.95 4.86 5.68
CA VAL A 197 -14.32 5.82 6.61
C VAL A 197 -15.23 6.12 7.80
N ALA A 198 -16.56 6.06 7.62
CA ALA A 198 -17.52 6.24 8.70
C ALA A 198 -17.46 5.10 9.74
N ASP A 199 -17.15 3.88 9.33
CA ASP A 199 -17.00 2.73 10.24
C ASP A 199 -15.59 2.70 10.84
N PHE A 200 -14.59 3.06 10.04
CA PHE A 200 -13.19 3.08 10.44
C PHE A 200 -12.89 4.23 11.43
N ALA A 201 -13.32 5.44 11.12
CA ALA A 201 -13.10 6.64 11.92
C ALA A 201 -14.44 7.19 12.46
N ASN A 202 -15.20 6.35 13.16
CA ASN A 202 -16.56 6.64 13.62
C ASN A 202 -16.69 7.76 14.67
N GLU A 203 -15.58 8.23 15.25
CA GLU A 203 -15.55 9.37 16.19
C GLU A 203 -14.96 10.63 15.53
N THR A 204 -13.92 10.46 14.73
CA THR A 204 -13.21 11.55 14.04
C THR A 204 -13.98 12.02 12.79
N TYR A 205 -14.52 11.08 12.02
CA TYR A 205 -15.23 11.33 10.77
C TYR A 205 -16.73 11.50 11.01
N ALA A 206 -17.27 12.59 10.48
CA ALA A 206 -18.69 12.79 10.25
C ALA A 206 -18.86 13.37 8.84
N THR A 207 -19.98 13.12 8.17
CA THR A 207 -20.20 13.53 6.77
C THR A 207 -20.00 15.03 6.57
N GLU A 208 -20.51 15.84 7.49
CA GLU A 208 -20.35 17.30 7.54
C GLU A 208 -18.90 17.75 7.77
N ARG A 209 -18.05 16.90 8.34
CA ARG A 209 -16.63 17.16 8.57
C ARG A 209 -15.74 16.73 7.39
N GLY A 210 -16.28 16.03 6.39
CA GLY A 210 -15.50 15.48 5.28
C GLY A 210 -14.65 16.52 4.54
N MET A 211 -15.21 17.71 4.25
CA MET A 211 -14.45 18.81 3.63
C MET A 211 -13.35 19.35 4.54
N ALA A 212 -13.63 19.50 5.85
CA ALA A 212 -12.64 19.94 6.81
C ALA A 212 -11.50 18.93 6.95
N ILE A 213 -11.80 17.64 7.00
CA ILE A 213 -10.80 16.56 7.03
C ILE A 213 -10.00 16.52 5.73
N SER A 214 -10.62 16.72 4.56
CA SER A 214 -9.87 16.76 3.29
C SER A 214 -8.91 17.96 3.23
N ARG A 215 -9.33 19.12 3.74
CA ARG A 215 -8.52 20.35 3.69
C ARG A 215 -7.44 20.39 4.76
N TYR A 216 -7.78 19.98 5.97
CA TYR A 216 -6.92 20.13 7.14
C TYR A 216 -6.35 18.79 7.61
N GLY A 217 -7.02 17.66 7.38
CA GLY A 217 -6.72 16.41 8.04
C GLY A 217 -7.13 16.44 9.52
N ALA A 218 -7.35 15.27 10.10
CA ALA A 218 -7.75 15.13 11.51
C ALA A 218 -6.94 14.01 12.18
N PHE A 219 -6.62 14.18 13.45
CA PHE A 219 -5.97 13.11 14.22
C PHE A 219 -7.01 12.06 14.61
N LEU A 220 -6.69 10.79 14.38
CA LEU A 220 -7.51 9.69 14.83
C LEU A 220 -7.38 9.51 16.35
N THR A 221 -8.44 9.02 16.96
CA THR A 221 -8.38 8.52 18.33
C THR A 221 -7.55 7.24 18.41
N ARG A 222 -7.17 6.83 19.64
CA ARG A 222 -6.47 5.57 19.87
C ARG A 222 -7.25 4.35 19.38
N ALA A 223 -8.56 4.33 19.60
CA ALA A 223 -9.42 3.22 19.16
C ALA A 223 -9.45 3.11 17.63
N GLU A 224 -9.62 4.23 16.93
CA GLU A 224 -9.64 4.28 15.46
C GLU A 224 -8.28 3.94 14.85
N ALA A 225 -7.19 4.51 15.38
CA ALA A 225 -5.84 4.23 14.90
C ALA A 225 -5.49 2.74 14.99
N ARG A 226 -5.93 2.04 16.05
CA ARG A 226 -5.68 0.60 16.23
C ARG A 226 -6.39 -0.26 15.19
N LYS A 227 -7.49 0.19 14.59
CA LYS A 227 -8.18 -0.54 13.50
C LYS A 227 -7.28 -0.73 12.27
N ILE A 228 -6.20 0.05 12.12
CA ILE A 228 -5.18 -0.16 11.08
C ILE A 228 -4.61 -1.57 11.14
N LEU A 229 -4.44 -2.14 12.34
CA LEU A 229 -3.86 -3.47 12.55
C LEU A 229 -4.68 -4.60 11.93
N ASP A 230 -5.96 -4.34 11.69
CA ASP A 230 -6.94 -5.29 11.16
C ASP A 230 -7.18 -5.11 9.67
N LEU A 231 -6.64 -4.05 9.05
CA LEU A 231 -6.74 -3.83 7.60
C LEU A 231 -5.89 -4.85 6.85
N GLU A 232 -6.36 -5.27 5.69
CA GLU A 232 -5.54 -6.03 4.75
C GLU A 232 -4.74 -5.07 3.88
N LEU A 233 -3.43 -5.09 4.05
CA LEU A 233 -2.48 -4.15 3.50
C LEU A 233 -1.57 -4.83 2.47
N VAL A 234 -1.34 -4.13 1.37
CA VAL A 234 -0.34 -4.50 0.35
C VAL A 234 0.72 -3.39 0.34
N PRO A 235 2.00 -3.69 0.65
CA PRO A 235 3.08 -2.71 0.48
C PRO A 235 3.10 -2.16 -0.94
N ARG A 236 3.39 -0.87 -1.13
CA ARG A 236 3.48 -0.26 -2.46
C ARG A 236 4.81 0.46 -2.64
N PRO A 237 5.38 0.46 -3.86
CA PRO A 237 6.61 1.18 -4.11
C PRO A 237 6.36 2.69 -4.08
N LEU A 238 7.40 3.45 -3.76
CA LEU A 238 7.39 4.91 -3.81
C LEU A 238 8.26 5.40 -4.97
N PHE A 239 7.86 6.49 -5.62
CA PHE A 239 8.76 7.18 -6.55
C PHE A 239 10.02 7.65 -5.83
N GLY A 240 11.19 7.31 -6.38
CA GLY A 240 12.48 7.73 -5.84
C GLY A 240 12.87 7.05 -4.52
N ALA A 241 12.31 5.87 -4.23
CA ALA A 241 12.76 4.96 -3.17
C ALA A 241 13.31 3.65 -3.75
N ASP A 242 13.97 2.86 -2.92
CA ASP A 242 14.49 1.55 -3.30
C ASP A 242 13.35 0.57 -3.63
N MET A 243 13.60 -0.37 -4.55
CA MET A 243 12.59 -1.35 -4.96
C MET A 243 12.21 -2.27 -3.80
N ILE A 244 10.90 -2.40 -3.57
CA ILE A 244 10.32 -3.41 -2.70
C ILE A 244 10.14 -4.70 -3.51
N SER A 245 10.64 -5.83 -3.01
CA SER A 245 10.53 -7.13 -3.68
C SER A 245 9.22 -7.87 -3.40
N ASP A 246 8.58 -7.61 -2.25
CA ASP A 246 7.42 -8.36 -1.78
C ASP A 246 6.15 -7.47 -1.71
N PHE A 247 5.16 -7.83 -2.53
CA PHE A 247 3.83 -7.21 -2.58
C PHE A 247 2.76 -8.11 -1.94
N VAL A 248 3.11 -8.76 -0.84
CA VAL A 248 2.24 -9.74 -0.19
C VAL A 248 1.12 -9.03 0.55
N LEU A 249 -0.10 -9.50 0.36
CA LEU A 249 -1.28 -9.07 1.11
C LEU A 249 -1.21 -9.64 2.54
N GLU A 250 -1.12 -8.75 3.53
CA GLU A 250 -0.98 -9.13 4.93
C GLU A 250 -1.87 -8.27 5.84
N PRO A 251 -2.32 -8.77 6.99
CA PRO A 251 -2.96 -7.93 8.01
C PRO A 251 -2.01 -6.81 8.46
N GLY A 252 -2.54 -5.64 8.81
CA GLY A 252 -1.74 -4.47 9.20
C GLY A 252 -0.77 -4.73 10.36
N ARG A 253 -1.12 -5.62 11.28
CA ARG A 253 -0.23 -6.05 12.38
C ARG A 253 1.06 -6.71 11.90
N GLU A 254 1.05 -7.34 10.74
CA GLU A 254 2.22 -7.96 10.09
C GLU A 254 2.86 -6.98 9.11
N ALA A 255 2.07 -6.38 8.23
CA ALA A 255 2.54 -5.48 7.17
C ALA A 255 3.30 -4.24 7.69
N LEU A 256 2.95 -3.75 8.90
CA LEU A 256 3.60 -2.60 9.53
C LEU A 256 4.84 -2.96 10.36
N LYS A 257 5.17 -4.25 10.54
CA LYS A 257 6.38 -4.59 11.29
C LYS A 257 7.62 -3.96 10.64
N PRO A 258 8.67 -3.64 11.42
CA PRO A 258 9.94 -3.19 10.86
C PRO A 258 10.40 -4.15 9.77
N SER A 259 10.79 -3.63 8.60
CA SER A 259 11.29 -4.47 7.52
C SER A 259 12.51 -5.23 8.04
N ARG A 260 12.46 -6.57 8.04
CA ARG A 260 13.64 -7.37 8.35
C ARG A 260 14.64 -7.13 7.21
N PRO A 261 15.88 -6.68 7.48
CA PRO A 261 16.93 -6.72 6.49
C PRO A 261 17.21 -8.19 6.20
N GLY A 262 16.54 -8.74 5.18
CA GLY A 262 16.81 -10.08 4.69
C GLY A 262 18.06 -10.02 3.81
N PRO A 263 18.95 -11.04 3.86
CA PRO A 263 20.01 -11.16 2.88
C PRO A 263 19.37 -11.19 1.48
N VAL A 264 19.99 -10.49 0.54
CA VAL A 264 19.64 -10.53 -0.88
C VAL A 264 19.48 -12.01 -1.27
N SER A 265 18.28 -12.43 -1.67
CA SER A 265 17.96 -13.83 -1.94
C SER A 265 18.87 -14.37 -3.03
N GLN A 266 19.88 -15.17 -2.66
CA GLN A 266 20.67 -15.97 -3.60
C GLN A 266 20.09 -17.37 -3.83
N SER A 267 18.91 -17.66 -3.26
CA SER A 267 18.16 -18.89 -3.49
C SER A 267 16.88 -18.63 -4.27
N ALA A 268 16.45 -19.63 -5.04
CA ALA A 268 15.18 -19.59 -5.76
C ALA A 268 14.03 -19.37 -4.76
N TYR A 269 13.27 -18.31 -4.98
CA TYR A 269 12.12 -17.95 -4.17
C TYR A 269 10.93 -18.82 -4.56
N VAL A 270 10.39 -19.58 -3.60
CA VAL A 270 9.15 -20.34 -3.77
C VAL A 270 8.05 -19.54 -3.10
N VAL A 271 7.21 -18.87 -3.89
CA VAL A 271 5.97 -18.25 -3.39
C VAL A 271 5.02 -19.37 -3.01
N ARG A 272 4.74 -19.50 -1.71
CA ARG A 272 3.56 -20.26 -1.25
C ARG A 272 2.47 -19.25 -0.99
N GLU A 273 1.31 -19.46 -1.61
CA GLU A 273 0.16 -18.62 -1.34
C GLU A 273 -0.23 -18.72 0.15
N ALA A 274 -0.45 -17.57 0.81
CA ALA A 274 -0.76 -17.53 2.23
C ALA A 274 -2.00 -18.37 2.55
N GLU A 275 -1.87 -19.25 3.55
CA GLU A 275 -2.97 -20.07 4.05
C GLU A 275 -4.03 -19.19 4.73
N GLY A 276 -5.32 -19.50 4.54
CA GLY A 276 -6.43 -18.73 5.08
C GLY A 276 -7.63 -18.63 4.14
N PRO A 277 -8.64 -17.80 4.47
CA PRO A 277 -9.87 -17.72 3.69
C PRO A 277 -9.65 -17.22 2.26
N LYS A 278 -10.34 -17.82 1.29
CA LYS A 278 -10.18 -17.54 -0.15
C LYS A 278 -11.52 -17.38 -0.87
N HIS A 279 -11.54 -16.52 -1.87
CA HIS A 279 -12.59 -16.45 -2.88
C HIS A 279 -12.12 -17.09 -4.18
N LEU A 280 -13.05 -17.75 -4.89
CA LEU A 280 -12.83 -18.11 -6.29
C LEU A 280 -13.01 -16.86 -7.16
N TYR A 281 -12.32 -16.81 -8.29
CA TYR A 281 -12.52 -15.76 -9.29
C TYR A 281 -12.31 -16.28 -10.72
N ILE A 282 -12.86 -15.52 -11.67
CA ILE A 282 -12.53 -15.56 -13.09
C ILE A 282 -12.10 -14.15 -13.49
N LEU A 283 -10.88 -14.00 -14.01
CA LEU A 283 -10.45 -12.78 -14.69
C LEU A 283 -10.72 -12.91 -16.18
N GLN A 284 -11.10 -11.80 -16.81
CA GLN A 284 -11.20 -11.68 -18.26
C GLN A 284 -10.16 -10.67 -18.74
N LEU A 285 -9.45 -11.02 -19.81
CA LEU A 285 -8.62 -10.05 -20.53
C LEU A 285 -9.52 -9.15 -21.38
N GLU A 286 -9.44 -7.85 -21.13
CA GLU A 286 -10.01 -6.81 -21.97
C GLU A 286 -9.02 -6.43 -23.07
N GLY A 287 -9.56 -6.07 -24.24
CA GLY A 287 -8.80 -5.89 -25.49
C GLY A 287 -9.25 -6.87 -26.57
N SER A 288 -8.63 -6.79 -27.75
CA SER A 288 -8.92 -7.71 -28.86
C SER A 288 -8.26 -9.06 -28.62
N ALA A 289 -9.06 -10.09 -28.33
CA ALA A 289 -8.56 -11.47 -28.17
C ALA A 289 -7.84 -11.94 -29.44
N ASP A 290 -8.34 -11.58 -30.62
CA ASP A 290 -7.73 -11.92 -31.91
C ASP A 290 -6.31 -11.37 -32.03
N HIS A 291 -6.12 -10.11 -31.64
CA HIS A 291 -4.79 -9.48 -31.66
C HIS A 291 -3.86 -10.07 -30.61
N PHE A 292 -4.37 -10.42 -29.44
CA PHE A 292 -3.55 -11.01 -28.37
C PHE A 292 -3.04 -12.41 -28.75
N LEU A 293 -3.90 -13.22 -29.38
CA LEU A 293 -3.59 -14.59 -29.78
C LEU A 293 -2.82 -14.66 -31.10
N GLY A 294 -2.96 -13.65 -31.96
CA GLY A 294 -2.44 -13.68 -33.34
C GLY A 294 -3.29 -14.53 -34.29
N TYR A 295 -4.49 -14.94 -33.88
CA TYR A 295 -5.44 -15.70 -34.69
C TYR A 295 -6.89 -15.42 -34.24
N PRO A 296 -7.91 -15.67 -35.11
CA PRO A 296 -9.30 -15.40 -34.77
C PRO A 296 -9.78 -16.20 -33.56
N SER A 297 -10.30 -15.50 -32.54
CA SER A 297 -10.90 -16.08 -31.33
C SER A 297 -12.29 -16.66 -31.58
N ALA A 298 -12.92 -16.29 -32.71
CA ALA A 298 -14.33 -16.57 -33.01
C ALA A 298 -15.29 -16.02 -31.94
N GLY A 299 -14.99 -14.83 -31.39
CA GLY A 299 -15.83 -14.17 -30.39
C GLY A 299 -15.71 -14.76 -28.97
N ARG A 300 -14.83 -15.76 -28.78
CA ARG A 300 -14.50 -16.31 -27.46
C ARG A 300 -13.61 -15.35 -26.68
N ARG A 301 -13.62 -15.50 -25.36
CA ARG A 301 -12.93 -14.61 -24.42
C ARG A 301 -11.73 -15.30 -23.82
N ILE A 302 -10.64 -14.56 -23.65
CA ILE A 302 -9.49 -15.03 -22.89
C ILE A 302 -9.79 -14.80 -21.42
N ILE A 303 -9.79 -15.90 -20.66
CA ILE A 303 -10.03 -15.89 -19.23
C ILE A 303 -8.89 -16.57 -18.47
N LYS A 304 -8.78 -16.19 -17.20
CA LYS A 304 -7.98 -16.88 -16.20
C LYS A 304 -8.91 -17.26 -15.05
N VAL A 305 -8.85 -18.51 -14.61
CA VAL A 305 -9.54 -18.93 -13.38
C VAL A 305 -8.54 -19.01 -12.23
N GLY A 306 -9.01 -18.80 -11.01
CA GLY A 306 -8.20 -19.11 -9.84
C GLY A 306 -8.87 -18.80 -8.51
N PHE A 307 -8.07 -18.80 -7.45
CA PHE A 307 -8.48 -18.35 -6.13
C PHE A 307 -7.51 -17.35 -5.50
N SER A 308 -8.02 -16.48 -4.64
CA SER A 308 -7.24 -15.47 -3.92
C SER A 308 -8.01 -15.00 -2.69
N ARG A 309 -7.32 -14.41 -1.72
CA ARG A 309 -7.99 -13.67 -0.63
C ARG A 309 -8.68 -12.41 -1.15
N SER A 310 -8.01 -11.68 -2.05
CA SER A 310 -8.58 -10.52 -2.75
C SER A 310 -8.45 -10.73 -4.27
N PRO A 311 -9.57 -11.04 -4.97
CA PRO A 311 -9.61 -11.06 -6.43
C PRO A 311 -9.16 -9.75 -7.08
N ALA A 312 -9.45 -8.58 -6.47
CA ALA A 312 -9.03 -7.29 -7.00
C ALA A 312 -7.50 -7.08 -6.94
N VAL A 313 -6.86 -7.43 -5.82
CA VAL A 313 -5.40 -7.37 -5.71
C VAL A 313 -4.74 -8.32 -6.72
N ARG A 314 -5.29 -9.53 -6.88
CA ARG A 314 -4.76 -10.51 -7.85
C ARG A 314 -4.88 -10.02 -9.29
N ARG A 315 -5.99 -9.36 -9.64
CA ARG A 315 -6.16 -8.67 -10.93
C ARG A 315 -5.06 -7.62 -11.13
N ASP A 316 -4.81 -6.80 -10.12
CA ASP A 316 -3.80 -5.74 -10.20
C ASP A 316 -2.38 -6.32 -10.37
N ASP A 317 -2.05 -7.41 -9.68
CA ASP A 317 -0.78 -8.12 -9.84
C ASP A 317 -0.59 -8.60 -11.29
N HIS A 318 -1.62 -9.16 -11.91
CA HIS A 318 -1.57 -9.54 -13.33
C HIS A 318 -1.42 -8.34 -14.26
N ASN A 319 -2.07 -7.23 -13.96
CA ASN A 319 -1.97 -6.00 -14.74
C ASN A 319 -0.59 -5.35 -14.65
N ARG A 320 0.12 -5.49 -13.52
CA ARG A 320 1.49 -4.94 -13.39
C ARG A 320 2.50 -5.62 -14.33
N ALA A 321 2.24 -6.85 -14.75
CA ALA A 321 3.08 -7.55 -15.72
C ALA A 321 2.84 -7.10 -17.18
N LEU A 322 1.78 -6.34 -17.43
CA LEU A 322 1.45 -5.81 -18.75
C LEU A 322 1.94 -4.36 -18.89
N PRO A 323 2.45 -3.96 -20.07
CA PRO A 323 2.65 -2.55 -20.36
C PRO A 323 1.30 -1.82 -20.39
N ALA A 324 1.28 -0.55 -20.01
CA ALA A 324 0.10 0.29 -20.16
C ALA A 324 -0.26 0.41 -21.65
N GLY A 325 -1.33 -0.28 -22.07
CA GLY A 325 -1.68 -0.44 -23.48
C GLY A 325 -3.12 -0.91 -23.70
N ALA A 326 -3.36 -1.60 -24.81
CA ALA A 326 -4.71 -2.02 -25.23
C ALA A 326 -5.27 -3.21 -24.44
N PHE A 327 -4.51 -3.77 -23.50
CA PHE A 327 -4.85 -4.98 -22.77
C PHE A 327 -4.83 -4.74 -21.27
N SER A 328 -5.84 -5.26 -20.58
CA SER A 328 -5.86 -5.30 -19.11
C SER A 328 -6.77 -6.42 -18.62
N TRP A 329 -6.48 -6.98 -17.46
CA TRP A 329 -7.34 -7.93 -16.77
C TRP A 329 -8.40 -7.20 -15.96
N ARG A 330 -9.63 -7.72 -16.00
CA ARG A 330 -10.70 -7.37 -15.06
C ARG A 330 -11.25 -8.60 -14.36
N VAL A 331 -11.80 -8.40 -13.16
CA VAL A 331 -12.59 -9.45 -12.50
C VAL A 331 -13.91 -9.59 -13.28
N LEU A 332 -14.12 -10.76 -13.87
CA LEU A 332 -15.38 -11.11 -14.56
C LEU A 332 -16.39 -11.70 -13.58
N LYS A 333 -15.91 -12.57 -12.68
CA LYS A 333 -16.69 -13.17 -11.59
C LYS A 333 -15.81 -13.35 -10.38
N SER A 334 -16.39 -13.22 -9.19
CA SER A 334 -15.80 -13.72 -7.96
C SER A 334 -16.88 -14.11 -6.96
N THR A 335 -16.58 -15.02 -6.04
CA THR A 335 -17.54 -15.35 -4.98
C THR A 335 -17.74 -14.16 -4.04
N LEU A 336 -16.75 -13.26 -3.96
CA LEU A 336 -16.86 -12.00 -3.25
C LEU A 336 -17.90 -11.06 -3.90
N ASP A 337 -17.85 -10.86 -5.22
CA ASP A 337 -18.81 -10.00 -5.95
C ASP A 337 -20.24 -10.55 -5.88
N GLU A 338 -20.39 -11.85 -5.66
CA GLU A 338 -21.67 -12.51 -5.43
C GLU A 338 -22.14 -12.47 -3.96
N GLY A 339 -21.37 -11.84 -3.06
CA GLY A 339 -21.70 -11.72 -1.64
C GLY A 339 -21.60 -13.03 -0.84
N LEU A 340 -20.85 -14.00 -1.33
CA LEU A 340 -20.62 -15.27 -0.63
C LEU A 340 -19.44 -15.14 0.34
N GLU A 341 -19.55 -15.81 1.49
CA GLU A 341 -18.44 -15.94 2.43
C GLU A 341 -17.21 -16.61 1.78
N PRO A 342 -15.99 -16.22 2.16
CA PRO A 342 -14.79 -16.88 1.68
C PRO A 342 -14.76 -18.35 2.12
N TYR A 343 -14.20 -19.21 1.28
CA TYR A 343 -13.91 -20.59 1.64
C TYR A 343 -12.89 -20.60 2.79
N PRO A 344 -13.12 -21.33 3.88
CA PRO A 344 -12.36 -21.17 5.13
C PRO A 344 -10.89 -21.56 5.00
N VAL A 345 -10.58 -22.53 4.14
CA VAL A 345 -9.22 -23.02 3.89
C VAL A 345 -8.94 -23.08 2.39
N ALA A 346 -7.67 -22.90 2.03
CA ALA A 346 -7.23 -22.89 0.64
C ALA A 346 -7.54 -24.19 -0.11
N ALA A 347 -7.64 -25.33 0.59
CA ALA A 347 -7.97 -26.62 -0.02
C ALA A 347 -9.34 -26.63 -0.72
N HIS A 348 -10.37 -25.98 -0.14
CA HIS A 348 -11.70 -25.91 -0.74
C HIS A 348 -11.70 -25.05 -1.99
N ALA A 349 -11.07 -23.87 -1.92
CA ALA A 349 -10.94 -22.99 -3.08
C ALA A 349 -10.10 -23.63 -4.19
N LYS A 350 -9.04 -24.36 -3.84
CA LYS A 350 -8.25 -25.16 -4.80
C LYS A 350 -9.08 -26.25 -5.47
N ALA A 351 -9.96 -26.94 -4.74
CA ALA A 351 -10.86 -27.92 -5.33
C ALA A 351 -11.83 -27.27 -6.34
N GLY A 352 -12.35 -26.08 -6.03
CA GLY A 352 -13.17 -25.30 -6.94
C GLY A 352 -12.43 -24.82 -8.19
N GLU A 353 -11.21 -24.29 -8.03
CA GLU A 353 -10.33 -23.93 -9.14
C GLU A 353 -10.05 -25.13 -10.04
N GLN A 354 -9.70 -26.28 -9.46
CA GLN A 354 -9.43 -27.48 -10.21
C GLN A 354 -10.66 -27.95 -11.00
N ALA A 355 -11.87 -27.83 -10.42
CA ALA A 355 -13.10 -28.14 -11.13
C ALA A 355 -13.36 -27.20 -12.32
N MET A 356 -13.08 -25.90 -12.17
CA MET A 356 -13.15 -24.93 -13.28
C MET A 356 -12.15 -25.28 -14.38
N VAL A 357 -10.89 -25.56 -14.00
CA VAL A 357 -9.82 -25.95 -14.92
C VAL A 357 -10.22 -27.20 -15.70
N THR A 358 -10.75 -28.23 -15.02
CA THR A 358 -11.18 -29.46 -15.66
C THR A 358 -12.31 -29.21 -16.67
N ASP A 359 -13.35 -28.46 -16.32
CA ASP A 359 -14.44 -28.15 -17.26
C ASP A 359 -13.96 -27.33 -18.46
N LEU A 360 -13.15 -26.29 -18.23
CA LEU A 360 -12.63 -25.43 -19.30
C LEU A 360 -11.61 -26.12 -20.20
N THR A 361 -10.93 -27.16 -19.70
CA THR A 361 -10.06 -28.00 -20.54
C THR A 361 -10.89 -28.84 -21.52
N HIS A 362 -12.10 -29.25 -21.14
CA HIS A 362 -12.99 -30.03 -21.99
C HIS A 362 -13.83 -29.18 -22.94
N ALA A 363 -14.34 -28.04 -22.46
CA ALA A 363 -15.31 -27.22 -23.19
C ALA A 363 -14.74 -25.92 -23.75
N GLY A 364 -13.54 -25.53 -23.32
CA GLY A 364 -12.80 -24.41 -23.87
C GLY A 364 -11.53 -24.88 -24.59
N GLN A 365 -10.68 -23.92 -24.94
CA GLN A 365 -9.34 -24.19 -25.43
C GLN A 365 -8.34 -23.71 -24.37
N SER A 366 -7.52 -24.62 -23.85
CA SER A 366 -6.43 -24.23 -22.95
C SER A 366 -5.40 -23.38 -23.70
N LEU A 367 -4.96 -22.31 -23.06
CA LEU A 367 -3.85 -21.46 -23.50
C LEU A 367 -2.58 -21.72 -22.64
N GLY A 368 -2.58 -22.79 -21.86
CA GLY A 368 -1.53 -23.15 -20.92
C GLY A 368 -1.83 -22.70 -19.47
N GLY A 369 -1.45 -23.54 -18.51
CA GLY A 369 -1.69 -23.30 -17.07
C GLY A 369 -3.17 -23.06 -16.76
N GLU A 370 -3.45 -21.93 -16.12
CA GLU A 370 -4.79 -21.51 -15.66
C GLU A 370 -5.51 -20.58 -16.66
N PHE A 371 -5.05 -20.51 -17.93
CA PHE A 371 -5.58 -19.62 -18.97
C PHE A 371 -6.36 -20.39 -20.04
N PHE A 372 -7.51 -19.84 -20.46
CA PHE A 372 -8.43 -20.48 -21.38
C PHE A 372 -9.05 -19.48 -22.36
N LEU A 373 -9.34 -19.96 -23.57
CA LEU A 373 -10.21 -19.31 -24.53
C LEU A 373 -11.58 -20.00 -24.49
N ALA A 374 -12.61 -19.31 -24.05
CA ALA A 374 -13.94 -19.89 -23.80
C ALA A 374 -15.08 -18.95 -24.22
N ASP A 375 -16.22 -19.54 -24.60
CA ASP A 375 -17.46 -18.79 -24.81
C ASP A 375 -18.20 -18.53 -23.48
N GLY A 376 -19.29 -17.76 -23.55
CA GLY A 376 -20.05 -17.40 -22.36
C GLY A 376 -20.63 -18.61 -21.61
N GLU A 377 -21.12 -19.63 -22.33
CA GLU A 377 -21.76 -20.81 -21.72
C GLU A 377 -20.75 -21.66 -20.96
N ALA A 378 -19.56 -21.88 -21.56
CA ALA A 378 -18.48 -22.59 -20.90
C ALA A 378 -17.99 -21.86 -19.65
N ILE A 379 -17.90 -20.52 -19.69
CA ILE A 379 -17.51 -19.70 -18.53
C ILE A 379 -18.53 -19.85 -17.38
N GLU A 380 -19.83 -19.75 -17.68
CA GLU A 380 -20.89 -19.87 -16.66
C GLU A 380 -20.95 -21.28 -16.05
N ARG A 381 -20.82 -22.32 -16.89
CA ARG A 381 -20.82 -23.71 -16.41
C ARG A 381 -19.61 -24.00 -15.54
N ALA A 382 -18.41 -23.61 -15.98
CA ALA A 382 -17.20 -23.75 -15.19
C ALA A 382 -17.35 -23.04 -13.84
N TRP A 383 -17.84 -21.80 -13.83
CA TRP A 383 -18.09 -21.06 -12.61
C TRP A 383 -19.03 -21.77 -11.63
N ALA A 384 -20.17 -22.27 -12.14
CA ALA A 384 -21.13 -23.03 -11.32
C ALA A 384 -20.50 -24.31 -10.74
N MET A 385 -19.71 -25.04 -11.54
CA MET A 385 -19.00 -26.24 -11.09
C MET A 385 -17.93 -25.94 -10.03
N GLY A 386 -17.18 -24.85 -10.21
CA GLY A 386 -16.18 -24.39 -9.25
C GLY A 386 -16.79 -24.10 -7.88
N LYS A 387 -17.89 -23.33 -7.86
CA LYS A 387 -18.62 -23.02 -6.62
C LYS A 387 -19.19 -24.25 -5.95
N ASN A 388 -19.86 -25.13 -6.71
CA ASN A 388 -20.47 -26.34 -6.16
C ASN A 388 -19.43 -27.29 -5.56
N THR A 389 -18.30 -27.48 -6.25
CA THR A 389 -17.21 -28.34 -5.77
C THR A 389 -16.56 -27.76 -4.52
N ALA A 390 -16.21 -26.47 -4.52
CA ALA A 390 -15.61 -25.82 -3.36
C ALA A 390 -16.55 -25.81 -2.15
N GLY A 391 -17.86 -25.61 -2.36
CA GLY A 391 -18.88 -25.66 -1.31
C GLY A 391 -19.14 -27.07 -0.79
N SER A 392 -19.10 -28.08 -1.65
CA SER A 392 -19.27 -29.49 -1.26
C SER A 392 -18.09 -30.00 -0.42
N ALA A 393 -16.89 -29.47 -0.65
CA ALA A 393 -15.69 -29.81 0.12
C ALA A 393 -15.71 -29.26 1.57
N ILE A 394 -16.64 -28.35 1.90
CA ILE A 394 -16.81 -27.82 3.27
C ILE A 394 -17.54 -28.83 4.18
N ARG A 395 -18.33 -29.75 3.60
CA ARG A 395 -19.09 -30.77 4.33
C ARG A 395 -18.21 -31.99 4.58
#